data_AF-A0A653CF52-F1
#
_entry.id   AF-A0A653CF52-F1
#
_cell.length_a   1.000
_cell.length_b   1.000
_cell.length_c   1.000
_cell.angle_alpha   90.00
_cell.angle_beta   90.00
_cell.angle_gamma   90.00
#
_symmetry.space_group_name_H-M   'P 1'
#
loop_
_entity.id
_entity.type
_entity.pdbx_description
1 polymer ?
#
loop_
_entity_poly.entity_id
_entity_poly.type
_entity_poly.pdbx_seq_one_letter_code
_entity_poly.pdbx_strand_id
1 'polypeptide(L)'
;MYFSKQTRVGFVLPSTKALELKSYISGHGLHGTITFTKVDAGMKMSTDLKPTLEYPNQIWSWYVTEFQKLGKRLVNLEDLFGYLLIPDNSTTEFTTDQIHFTGPTGLYGKSLLLMNVETNGVICASILMVDKSKENSATARFSSPVSGNVHFRWLQSNDTSHSDLMITADLYHVHNKENVSKHEDNCNILQLVFDPDDRGPGKSVGDLDTRLGKLKVSRNYNRYKFKRLYRDAELDLHPGPQRSLYLVLFESKHEDVFLACAKIRYDRPIGARGDLETRIVYSSTVAGYKIHELPVKPAKSVGQNENSCLTTKFVYNPLNIDLNSMPPNGYGTQEQYAVGDLSGKLLGRNNETLLVPGGQELTGDYWDAFLPLQGRYSIVHRSLVIYKNTQYPESHLLAEPWICGSVILYEAPDFKHPKKIFTAQASFRYPTVS
;
A
#
# COMPACT_ATOMS: atom_id res chain seq x y z
N MET A 1 32.67 57.81 7.62
CA MET A 1 33.05 56.38 7.55
C MET A 1 31.79 55.56 7.77
N TYR A 2 31.15 55.09 6.70
CA TYR A 2 29.96 54.22 6.79
C TYR A 2 30.43 52.77 6.81
N PHE A 3 30.24 52.07 7.92
CA PHE A 3 30.44 50.62 8.00
C PHE A 3 29.25 49.91 7.37
N SER A 4 29.46 49.32 6.18
CA SER A 4 28.54 48.36 5.59
C SER A 4 28.61 47.07 6.41
N LYS A 5 27.52 46.74 7.12
CA LYS A 5 27.30 45.39 7.66
C LYS A 5 27.08 44.44 6.49
N GLN A 6 28.10 43.64 6.16
CA GLN A 6 27.92 42.49 5.27
C GLN A 6 27.01 41.46 5.95
N THR A 7 25.75 41.45 5.57
CA THR A 7 24.81 40.37 5.89
C THR A 7 25.26 39.13 5.11
N ARG A 8 25.82 38.13 5.79
CA ARG A 8 26.09 36.82 5.19
C ARG A 8 24.75 36.19 4.81
N VAL A 9 24.47 36.12 3.52
CA VAL A 9 23.45 35.23 2.97
C VAL A 9 24.08 33.85 2.87
N GLY A 10 23.77 32.99 3.83
CA GLY A 10 24.11 31.57 3.78
C GLY A 10 23.03 30.81 3.03
N PHE A 11 23.41 30.04 2.01
CA PHE A 11 22.54 29.00 1.48
C PHE A 11 22.51 27.86 2.51
N VAL A 12 21.39 27.72 3.22
CA VAL A 12 21.11 26.50 3.97
C VAL A 12 20.72 25.47 2.92
N LEU A 13 21.63 24.54 2.62
CA LEU A 13 21.26 23.34 1.88
C LEU A 13 20.15 22.64 2.68
N PRO A 14 18.99 22.31 2.08
CA PRO A 14 18.01 21.50 2.76
C PRO A 14 18.71 20.21 3.17
N SER A 15 18.62 19.86 4.44
CA SER A 15 19.03 18.55 4.96
C SER A 15 18.50 17.51 3.99
N THR A 16 19.39 16.83 3.28
CA THR A 16 19.05 15.66 2.48
C THR A 16 18.50 14.65 3.46
N LYS A 17 17.17 14.57 3.58
CA LYS A 17 16.54 13.54 4.42
C LYS A 17 17.17 12.22 4.02
N ALA A 18 17.68 11.46 4.99
CA ALA A 18 18.25 10.15 4.72
C ALA A 18 17.19 9.22 4.10
N LEU A 19 17.63 8.15 3.44
CA LEU A 19 16.71 7.08 3.01
C LEU A 19 16.11 6.42 4.27
N GLU A 20 14.78 6.36 4.35
CA GLU A 20 14.06 5.84 5.51
C GLU A 20 13.05 4.77 5.08
N LEU A 21 13.21 3.56 5.63
CA LEU A 21 12.25 2.48 5.54
C LEU A 21 11.51 2.37 6.88
N LYS A 22 10.25 1.94 6.85
CA LYS A 22 9.40 1.80 8.02
C LYS A 22 8.55 0.56 7.92
N SER A 23 8.40 -0.11 9.04
CA SER A 23 7.47 -1.22 9.20
C SER A 23 6.46 -0.88 10.28
N TYR A 24 5.19 -1.10 9.97
CA TYR A 24 4.08 -0.81 10.85
C TYR A 24 3.65 -2.09 11.54
N ILE A 25 3.68 -2.09 12.87
CA ILE A 25 3.37 -3.24 13.71
C ILE A 25 2.00 -2.99 14.35
N SER A 26 1.11 -3.97 14.26
CA SER A 26 -0.09 -4.03 15.09
C SER A 26 -0.52 -5.49 15.21
N GLY A 27 -0.54 -6.02 16.42
CA GLY A 27 -0.90 -7.41 16.67
C GLY A 27 -0.53 -7.85 18.07
N HIS A 28 -1.32 -8.76 18.66
CA HIS A 28 -1.03 -9.46 19.90
C HIS A 28 -0.62 -8.52 21.06
N GLY A 29 -1.35 -7.42 21.22
CA GLY A 29 -1.06 -6.45 22.28
C GLY A 29 0.15 -5.54 22.03
N LEU A 30 0.76 -5.57 20.85
CA LEU A 30 1.86 -4.68 20.46
C LEU A 30 1.46 -3.84 19.25
N HIS A 31 1.73 -2.53 19.28
CA HIS A 31 1.58 -1.68 18.10
C HIS A 31 2.63 -0.58 18.03
N GLY A 32 2.88 -0.04 16.84
CA GLY A 32 3.83 1.04 16.64
C GLY A 32 4.61 0.88 15.34
N THR A 33 5.83 1.41 15.30
CA THR A 33 6.67 1.38 14.11
C THR A 33 8.11 0.98 14.42
N ILE A 34 8.72 0.27 13.47
CA ILE A 34 10.17 0.04 13.43
C ILE A 34 10.69 0.78 12.20
N THR A 35 11.60 1.71 12.42
CA THR A 35 12.16 2.61 11.41
C THR A 35 13.61 2.25 11.15
N PHE A 36 13.99 2.21 9.88
CA PHE A 36 15.35 1.96 9.43
C PHE A 36 15.82 3.17 8.64
N THR A 37 16.91 3.79 9.10
CA THR A 37 17.50 4.99 8.50
C THR A 37 18.90 4.69 7.98
N LYS A 38 19.18 5.06 6.74
CA LYS A 38 20.52 4.90 6.15
C LYS A 38 21.51 5.85 6.84
N VAL A 39 22.67 5.33 7.23
CA VAL A 39 23.81 6.09 7.76
C VAL A 39 25.07 5.76 6.94
N ASP A 40 26.11 6.57 7.01
CA ASP A 40 27.26 6.51 6.08
C ASP A 40 27.94 5.14 5.98
N ALA A 41 28.02 4.38 7.08
CA ALA A 41 28.66 3.07 7.14
C ALA A 41 27.69 1.92 7.45
N GLY A 42 26.38 2.09 7.25
CA GLY A 42 25.41 1.04 7.56
C GLY A 42 23.97 1.52 7.70
N MET A 43 23.29 1.00 8.72
CA MET A 43 21.90 1.29 9.01
C MET A 43 21.69 1.55 10.50
N LYS A 44 20.82 2.50 10.80
CA LYS A 44 20.27 2.76 12.13
C LYS A 44 18.83 2.27 12.19
N MET A 45 18.52 1.36 13.09
CA MET A 45 17.17 0.91 13.40
C MET A 45 16.67 1.63 14.66
N SER A 46 15.44 2.12 14.65
CA SER A 46 14.78 2.76 15.79
C SER A 46 13.38 2.17 15.97
N THR A 47 13.03 1.80 17.20
CA THR A 47 11.71 1.24 17.51
C THR A 47 10.86 2.22 18.32
N ASP A 48 9.68 2.58 17.81
CA ASP A 48 8.63 3.29 18.55
C ASP A 48 7.45 2.34 18.72
N LEU A 49 7.53 1.48 19.75
CA LEU A 49 6.58 0.42 20.02
C LEU A 49 5.90 0.64 21.36
N LYS A 50 4.58 0.44 21.39
CA LYS A 50 3.73 0.64 22.55
C LYS A 50 2.93 -0.64 22.81
N PRO A 51 3.00 -1.20 24.02
CA PRO A 51 2.12 -2.29 24.41
C PRO A 51 0.71 -1.77 24.70
N THR A 52 -0.28 -2.64 24.55
CA THR A 52 -1.63 -2.40 25.08
C THR A 52 -1.65 -2.56 26.60
N LEU A 53 -2.68 -2.01 27.25
CA LEU A 53 -2.86 -2.14 28.69
C LEU A 53 -3.07 -3.59 29.14
N GLU A 54 -3.57 -4.45 28.26
CA GLU A 54 -3.83 -5.87 28.52
C GLU A 54 -2.52 -6.68 28.59
N TYR A 55 -1.54 -6.33 27.75
CA TYR A 55 -0.26 -7.03 27.64
C TYR A 55 0.90 -6.05 27.81
N PRO A 56 1.12 -5.48 29.00
CA PRO A 56 2.12 -4.43 29.21
C PRO A 56 3.55 -4.93 29.01
N ASN A 57 3.84 -6.17 29.40
CA ASN A 57 5.18 -6.78 29.32
C ASN A 57 5.19 -7.92 28.30
N GLN A 58 6.14 -7.92 27.36
CA GLN A 58 6.23 -8.91 26.29
C GLN A 58 7.68 -9.10 25.83
N ILE A 59 8.00 -10.31 25.36
CA ILE A 59 9.31 -10.66 24.80
C ILE A 59 9.13 -11.21 23.39
N TRP A 60 9.84 -10.62 22.43
CA TRP A 60 9.72 -10.95 21.02
C TRP A 60 11.05 -11.38 20.42
N SER A 61 11.04 -12.54 19.76
CA SER A 61 12.07 -12.91 18.79
C SER A 61 11.68 -12.32 17.42
N TRP A 62 12.66 -11.89 16.63
CA TRP A 62 12.42 -11.07 15.45
C TRP A 62 13.38 -11.35 14.29
N TYR A 63 12.83 -11.37 13.08
CA TYR A 63 13.53 -11.81 11.86
C TYR A 63 13.16 -10.95 10.66
N VAL A 64 14.10 -10.78 9.74
CA VAL A 64 13.84 -10.32 8.38
C VAL A 64 13.57 -11.53 7.49
N THR A 65 12.48 -11.49 6.74
CA THR A 65 11.98 -12.59 5.91
C THR A 65 11.68 -12.12 4.49
N GLU A 66 11.64 -13.08 3.55
CA GLU A 66 11.20 -12.82 2.18
C GLU A 66 9.70 -12.44 2.09
N PHE A 67 9.37 -11.63 1.09
CA PHE A 67 7.99 -11.19 0.84
C PHE A 67 7.18 -12.29 0.12
N GLN A 68 6.01 -12.62 0.70
CA GLN A 68 5.05 -13.71 0.38
C GLN A 68 5.19 -14.99 1.23
N LYS A 69 4.07 -15.37 1.88
CA LYS A 69 3.89 -16.61 2.66
C LYS A 69 4.96 -16.88 3.74
N LEU A 70 5.46 -15.82 4.41
CA LEU A 70 6.61 -15.89 5.34
C LEU A 70 7.70 -16.79 4.75
N GLY A 71 8.32 -16.33 3.66
CA GLY A 71 9.37 -17.09 2.98
C GLY A 71 10.57 -17.36 3.89
N LYS A 72 11.75 -17.62 3.32
CA LYS A 72 12.90 -17.99 4.15
C LYS A 72 13.23 -16.88 5.15
N ARG A 73 13.62 -17.27 6.37
CA ARG A 73 14.22 -16.37 7.35
C ARG A 73 15.61 -15.99 6.82
N LEU A 74 15.81 -14.71 6.54
CA LEU A 74 17.01 -14.22 5.88
C LEU A 74 18.02 -13.69 6.90
N VAL A 75 17.54 -12.90 7.87
CA VAL A 75 18.37 -12.31 8.92
C VAL A 75 17.68 -12.57 10.25
N ASN A 76 18.43 -13.14 11.19
CA ASN A 76 18.02 -13.23 12.58
C ASN A 76 18.46 -11.96 13.31
N LEU A 77 17.51 -11.12 13.71
CA LEU A 77 17.81 -9.87 14.41
C LEU A 77 18.13 -10.12 15.88
N GLU A 78 17.72 -11.27 16.43
CA GLU A 78 18.07 -11.70 17.78
C GLU A 78 19.57 -11.89 17.95
N ASP A 79 20.24 -12.48 16.95
CA ASP A 79 21.70 -12.71 17.01
C ASP A 79 22.49 -11.38 16.97
N LEU A 80 21.89 -10.31 16.44
CA LEU A 80 22.52 -8.99 16.29
C LEU A 80 22.20 -8.05 17.45
N PHE A 81 20.96 -8.04 17.91
CA PHE A 81 20.43 -7.03 18.83
C PHE A 81 19.83 -7.63 20.11
N GLY A 82 19.77 -8.95 20.21
CA GLY A 82 19.06 -9.65 21.28
C GLY A 82 17.54 -9.69 21.06
N TYR A 83 16.83 -10.21 22.07
CA TYR A 83 15.36 -10.18 22.10
C TYR A 83 14.85 -8.75 22.20
N LEU A 84 13.69 -8.51 21.58
CA LEU A 84 12.96 -7.27 21.76
C LEU A 84 12.10 -7.36 23.03
N LEU A 85 12.47 -6.58 24.04
CA LEU A 85 11.81 -6.52 25.34
C LEU A 85 10.85 -5.32 25.38
N ILE A 86 9.60 -5.55 25.78
CA ILE A 86 8.55 -4.54 25.93
C ILE A 86 8.02 -4.61 27.37
N PRO A 87 7.74 -3.48 28.05
CA PRO A 87 7.97 -2.12 27.61
C PRO A 87 9.45 -1.76 27.74
N ASP A 88 9.98 -1.03 26.77
CA ASP A 88 11.19 -0.25 26.96
C ASP A 88 10.77 1.19 27.28
N ASN A 89 11.37 1.80 28.28
CA ASN A 89 11.09 3.18 28.66
C ASN A 89 11.64 4.19 27.63
N SER A 90 12.27 3.71 26.55
CA SER A 90 12.91 4.53 25.52
C SER A 90 12.71 3.96 24.11
N THR A 91 12.76 4.86 23.11
CA THR A 91 12.97 4.50 21.70
C THR A 91 14.36 3.86 21.62
N THR A 92 14.43 2.54 21.47
CA THR A 92 15.72 1.87 21.34
C THR A 92 16.28 2.12 19.95
N GLU A 93 17.56 2.45 19.92
CA GLU A 93 18.30 2.69 18.68
C GLU A 93 19.42 1.66 18.56
N PHE A 94 19.44 0.95 17.43
CA PHE A 94 20.45 -0.04 17.10
C PHE A 94 21.18 0.41 15.84
N THR A 95 22.48 0.20 15.77
CA THR A 95 23.28 0.48 14.57
C THR A 95 24.00 -0.78 14.12
N THR A 96 24.03 -1.02 12.81
CA THR A 96 24.72 -2.16 12.22
C THR A 96 25.20 -1.84 10.81
N ASP A 97 26.36 -2.37 10.44
CA ASP A 97 26.93 -2.36 9.10
C ASP A 97 26.61 -3.64 8.30
N GLN A 98 26.07 -4.67 8.98
CA GLN A 98 25.81 -5.99 8.40
C GLN A 98 24.54 -6.05 7.54
N ILE A 99 23.66 -5.05 7.68
CA ILE A 99 22.38 -5.00 6.97
C ILE A 99 22.36 -3.82 6.01
N HIS A 100 22.20 -4.14 4.72
CA HIS A 100 22.09 -3.15 3.66
C HIS A 100 20.62 -2.76 3.40
N PHE A 101 20.40 -1.59 2.81
CA PHE A 101 19.05 -1.15 2.38
C PHE A 101 18.60 -1.83 1.09
N THR A 102 19.54 -2.00 0.16
CA THR A 102 19.31 -2.56 -1.18
C THR A 102 20.16 -3.81 -1.43
N GLY A 103 19.85 -4.56 -2.48
CA GLY A 103 20.51 -5.79 -2.88
C GLY A 103 19.82 -7.06 -2.37
N PRO A 104 20.41 -8.25 -2.62
CA PRO A 104 19.76 -9.54 -2.34
C PRO A 104 19.44 -9.78 -0.86
N THR A 105 20.30 -9.28 0.04
CA THR A 105 20.09 -9.29 1.50
C THR A 105 19.42 -8.00 2.02
N GLY A 106 19.12 -7.03 1.14
CA GLY A 106 18.68 -5.69 1.51
C GLY A 106 17.24 -5.58 2.00
N LEU A 107 16.96 -4.70 2.96
CA LEU A 107 15.65 -4.62 3.62
C LEU A 107 14.47 -4.22 2.72
N TYR A 108 14.72 -3.48 1.64
CA TYR A 108 13.65 -2.96 0.80
C TYR A 108 12.74 -4.09 0.30
N GLY A 109 11.43 -3.91 0.46
CA GLY A 109 10.38 -4.85 0.07
C GLY A 109 10.38 -6.18 0.82
N LYS A 110 11.20 -6.37 1.86
CA LYS A 110 11.19 -7.58 2.71
C LYS A 110 10.14 -7.43 3.82
N SER A 111 10.00 -8.42 4.69
CA SER A 111 9.02 -8.39 5.79
C SER A 111 9.66 -8.72 7.13
N LEU A 112 9.21 -8.04 8.19
CA LEU A 112 9.52 -8.39 9.56
C LEU A 112 8.57 -9.46 10.06
N LEU A 113 9.13 -10.44 10.76
CA LEU A 113 8.44 -11.48 11.49
C LEU A 113 8.79 -11.34 12.97
N LEU A 114 7.81 -11.09 13.82
CA LEU A 114 7.96 -11.08 15.27
C LEU A 114 7.20 -12.28 15.84
N MET A 115 7.83 -13.00 16.75
CA MET A 115 7.27 -14.16 17.44
C MET A 115 7.38 -13.95 18.95
N ASN A 116 6.24 -13.95 19.64
CA ASN A 116 6.21 -13.80 21.08
C ASN A 116 6.71 -15.08 21.73
N VAL A 117 7.68 -14.97 22.63
CA VAL A 117 8.34 -16.13 23.24
C VAL A 117 7.41 -16.87 24.22
N GLU A 118 6.47 -16.16 24.83
CA GLU A 118 5.58 -16.71 25.87
C GLU A 118 4.24 -17.17 25.29
N THR A 119 3.61 -16.33 24.46
CA THR A 119 2.26 -16.57 23.93
C THR A 119 2.24 -17.29 22.58
N ASN A 120 3.40 -17.44 21.93
CA ASN A 120 3.52 -17.87 20.53
C ASN A 120 2.73 -16.99 19.53
N GLY A 121 2.35 -15.77 19.91
CA GLY A 121 1.75 -14.79 19.02
C GLY A 121 2.71 -14.44 17.87
N VAL A 122 2.17 -14.21 16.67
CA VAL A 122 2.98 -13.94 15.47
C VAL A 122 2.51 -12.65 14.82
N ILE A 123 3.43 -11.71 14.64
CA ILE A 123 3.18 -10.46 13.90
C ILE A 123 4.03 -10.46 12.64
N CYS A 124 3.40 -10.17 11.51
CA CYS A 124 4.07 -10.02 10.23
C CYS A 124 3.83 -8.61 9.70
N ALA A 125 4.90 -7.91 9.33
CA ALA A 125 4.81 -6.55 8.84
C ALA A 125 5.70 -6.34 7.62
N SER A 126 5.20 -5.60 6.64
CA SER A 126 6.01 -5.26 5.45
C SER A 126 6.94 -4.10 5.76
N ILE A 127 8.15 -4.11 5.18
CA ILE A 127 9.10 -3.00 5.25
C ILE A 127 8.88 -2.12 4.02
N LEU A 128 8.44 -0.89 4.24
CA LEU A 128 7.97 0.05 3.22
C LEU A 128 8.80 1.34 3.24
N MET A 129 8.83 2.07 2.14
CA MET A 129 9.44 3.41 2.11
C MET A 129 8.53 4.43 2.78
N VAL A 130 9.13 5.31 3.58
CA VAL A 130 8.40 6.44 4.20
C VAL A 130 8.19 7.55 3.18
N ASP A 131 9.26 7.95 2.49
CA ASP A 131 9.22 9.02 1.51
C ASP A 131 8.83 8.48 0.12
N LYS A 132 7.51 8.51 -0.16
CA LYS A 132 6.95 8.13 -1.46
C LYS A 132 7.49 9.00 -2.62
N SER A 133 8.09 10.16 -2.36
CA SER A 133 8.72 10.97 -3.42
C SER A 133 10.06 10.41 -3.90
N LYS A 134 10.68 9.53 -3.08
CA LYS A 134 11.91 8.80 -3.43
C LYS A 134 11.65 7.39 -3.94
N GLU A 135 10.40 6.94 -3.89
CA GLU A 135 9.97 5.70 -4.54
C GLU A 135 9.33 6.06 -5.87
N ASN A 136 10.02 5.72 -6.96
CA ASN A 136 9.47 5.89 -8.30
C ASN A 136 8.57 4.71 -8.63
N SER A 137 7.49 4.98 -9.37
CA SER A 137 6.55 3.96 -9.83
C SER A 137 6.20 4.20 -11.29
N ALA A 138 6.04 3.10 -12.02
CA ALA A 138 5.59 3.11 -13.40
C ALA A 138 4.70 1.90 -13.69
N THR A 139 3.82 2.05 -14.67
CA THR A 139 2.89 0.99 -15.08
C THR A 139 2.95 0.76 -16.59
N ALA A 140 3.03 -0.50 -16.99
CA ALA A 140 2.83 -0.97 -18.35
C ALA A 140 1.50 -1.73 -18.43
N ARG A 141 0.60 -1.29 -19.31
CA ARG A 141 -0.75 -1.86 -19.47
C ARG A 141 -0.87 -2.57 -20.81
N PHE A 142 -1.27 -3.84 -20.76
CA PHE A 142 -1.54 -4.65 -21.95
C PHE A 142 -3.05 -4.73 -22.21
N SER A 143 -3.43 -4.58 -23.47
CA SER A 143 -4.81 -4.52 -23.95
C SER A 143 -5.24 -5.82 -24.64
N SER A 144 -4.41 -6.33 -25.56
CA SER A 144 -4.66 -7.51 -26.39
C SER A 144 -3.36 -7.99 -27.07
N PRO A 145 -3.20 -9.27 -27.47
CA PRO A 145 -4.01 -10.46 -27.15
C PRO A 145 -3.79 -10.97 -25.71
N VAL A 146 -2.85 -10.37 -25.00
CA VAL A 146 -2.64 -10.50 -23.55
C VAL A 146 -3.16 -9.21 -22.91
N SER A 147 -3.93 -9.32 -21.84
CA SER A 147 -4.40 -8.19 -21.06
C SER A 147 -3.96 -8.30 -19.61
N GLY A 148 -3.79 -7.15 -18.97
CA GLY A 148 -3.34 -7.05 -17.59
C GLY A 148 -2.30 -5.95 -17.42
N ASN A 149 -1.72 -5.88 -16.23
CA ASN A 149 -0.80 -4.81 -15.85
C ASN A 149 0.51 -5.39 -15.33
N VAL A 150 1.60 -4.68 -15.64
CA VAL A 150 2.90 -4.85 -15.02
C VAL A 150 3.26 -3.55 -14.33
N HIS A 151 3.44 -3.61 -13.01
CA HIS A 151 3.80 -2.48 -12.18
C HIS A 151 5.27 -2.56 -11.79
N PHE A 152 5.95 -1.44 -11.89
CA PHE A 152 7.36 -1.25 -11.57
C PHE A 152 7.47 -0.29 -10.39
N ARG A 153 8.27 -0.63 -9.40
CA ARG A 153 8.58 0.25 -8.26
C ARG A 153 10.06 0.16 -7.93
N TRP A 154 10.73 1.30 -7.76
CA TRP A 154 12.15 1.32 -7.41
C TRP A 154 12.51 2.52 -6.57
N LEU A 155 13.65 2.40 -5.87
CA LEU A 155 14.21 3.48 -5.07
C LEU A 155 15.07 4.40 -5.95
N GLN A 156 14.87 5.70 -5.82
CA GLN A 156 15.83 6.68 -6.32
C GLN A 156 16.93 6.86 -5.27
N SER A 157 18.12 6.32 -5.55
CA SER A 157 19.31 6.56 -4.74
C SER A 157 20.43 7.10 -5.62
N ASN A 158 21.01 8.23 -5.21
CA ASN A 158 22.20 8.78 -5.86
C ASN A 158 23.49 8.04 -5.43
N ASP A 159 23.42 7.17 -4.42
CA ASP A 159 24.57 6.57 -3.73
C ASP A 159 24.83 5.10 -4.07
N THR A 160 23.88 4.40 -4.68
CA THR A 160 23.99 2.94 -4.87
C THR A 160 24.10 2.58 -6.35
N SER A 161 25.11 1.77 -6.67
CA SER A 161 25.32 1.12 -7.98
C SER A 161 24.23 0.10 -8.36
N HIS A 162 23.19 -0.04 -7.54
CA HIS A 162 22.13 -1.03 -7.68
C HIS A 162 20.77 -0.36 -7.52
N SER A 163 19.93 -0.51 -8.53
CA SER A 163 18.52 -0.12 -8.51
C SER A 163 17.71 -1.34 -8.10
N ASP A 164 17.21 -1.36 -6.87
CA ASP A 164 16.29 -2.43 -6.44
C ASP A 164 14.88 -2.17 -7.01
N LEU A 165 14.61 -2.79 -8.15
CA LEU A 165 13.34 -2.72 -8.86
C LEU A 165 12.45 -3.91 -8.48
N MET A 166 11.26 -3.60 -8.01
CA MET A 166 10.17 -4.56 -7.80
C MET A 166 9.22 -4.54 -8.99
N ILE A 167 9.03 -5.70 -9.62
CA ILE A 167 8.14 -5.88 -10.77
C ILE A 167 6.98 -6.78 -10.37
N THR A 168 5.76 -6.25 -10.36
CA THR A 168 4.54 -7.03 -10.13
C THR A 168 3.77 -7.21 -11.43
N ALA A 169 3.65 -8.44 -11.90
CA ALA A 169 2.93 -8.78 -13.12
C ALA A 169 1.65 -9.57 -12.82
N ASP A 170 0.53 -9.16 -13.43
CA ASP A 170 -0.73 -9.88 -13.42
C ASP A 170 -1.35 -9.85 -14.82
N LEU A 171 -1.08 -10.90 -15.62
CA LEU A 171 -1.43 -10.97 -17.05
C LEU A 171 -2.25 -12.22 -17.38
N TYR A 172 -3.16 -12.09 -18.35
CA TYR A 172 -4.03 -13.16 -18.84
C TYR A 172 -4.34 -13.02 -20.34
N HIS A 173 -4.60 -14.15 -21.00
CA HIS A 173 -5.03 -14.17 -22.40
C HIS A 173 -6.48 -13.74 -22.55
N VAL A 174 -6.75 -12.94 -23.59
CA VAL A 174 -8.09 -12.54 -24.00
C VAL A 174 -8.40 -13.14 -25.37
N HIS A 175 -9.53 -13.82 -25.49
CA HIS A 175 -9.94 -14.49 -26.74
C HIS A 175 -10.85 -13.63 -27.61
N ASN A 176 -11.50 -12.60 -27.05
CA ASN A 176 -12.30 -11.67 -27.84
C ASN A 176 -11.44 -10.53 -28.39
N LYS A 177 -11.21 -10.55 -29.70
CA LYS A 177 -10.86 -9.36 -30.50
C LYS A 177 -12.09 -8.45 -30.58
N GLU A 178 -12.49 -7.83 -29.46
CA GLU A 178 -13.29 -6.61 -29.62
C GLU A 178 -12.40 -5.57 -30.32
N ASN A 179 -12.99 -4.79 -31.24
CA ASN A 179 -12.30 -3.79 -32.05
C ASN A 179 -11.66 -2.71 -31.15
N VAL A 180 -10.52 -3.02 -30.55
CA VAL A 180 -9.68 -2.05 -29.86
C VAL A 180 -9.14 -1.12 -30.93
N SER A 181 -9.46 0.16 -30.77
CA SER A 181 -9.13 1.26 -31.69
C SER A 181 -7.73 1.15 -32.27
N LYS A 182 -7.67 1.20 -33.59
CA LYS A 182 -6.54 1.01 -34.51
C LYS A 182 -5.29 1.91 -34.33
N HIS A 183 -5.05 2.59 -33.20
CA HIS A 183 -4.13 3.73 -33.22
C HIS A 183 -2.93 3.83 -32.26
N GLU A 184 -2.58 2.88 -31.38
CA GLU A 184 -1.32 3.04 -30.59
C GLU A 184 -0.44 1.79 -30.38
N ASP A 185 -0.84 0.58 -30.79
CA ASP A 185 -0.17 -0.66 -30.35
C ASP A 185 0.55 -1.43 -31.49
N ASN A 186 1.23 -0.74 -32.42
CA ASN A 186 2.12 -1.45 -33.36
C ASN A 186 3.53 -1.59 -32.76
N CYS A 187 3.82 -2.77 -32.20
CA CYS A 187 5.12 -3.08 -31.59
C CYS A 187 6.29 -3.06 -32.58
N ASN A 188 6.03 -3.01 -33.90
CA ASN A 188 7.06 -2.99 -34.93
C ASN A 188 7.90 -1.70 -34.95
N ILE A 189 7.51 -0.66 -34.22
CA ILE A 189 8.33 0.54 -34.02
C ILE A 189 9.53 0.29 -33.09
N LEU A 190 9.54 -0.83 -32.37
CA LEU A 190 10.57 -1.18 -31.40
C LEU A 190 11.71 -1.88 -32.13
N GLN A 191 12.91 -1.28 -32.07
CA GLN A 191 14.07 -1.71 -32.85
C GLN A 191 15.23 -2.22 -32.00
N LEU A 192 15.32 -1.81 -30.73
CA LEU A 192 16.46 -2.09 -29.86
C LEU A 192 15.99 -2.50 -28.47
N VAL A 193 16.67 -3.51 -27.90
CA VAL A 193 16.55 -3.87 -26.49
C VAL A 193 17.24 -2.78 -25.67
N PHE A 194 16.66 -2.43 -24.52
CA PHE A 194 17.24 -1.41 -23.64
C PHE A 194 18.58 -1.89 -23.07
N ASP A 195 19.68 -1.29 -23.52
CA ASP A 195 21.04 -1.59 -23.09
C ASP A 195 21.84 -0.29 -22.95
N PRO A 196 21.67 0.46 -21.86
CA PRO A 196 22.34 1.75 -21.69
C PRO A 196 23.87 1.62 -21.58
N ASP A 197 24.37 0.46 -21.15
CA ASP A 197 25.80 0.19 -20.93
C ASP A 197 26.47 -0.54 -22.11
N ASP A 198 25.74 -0.80 -23.21
CA ASP A 198 26.21 -1.53 -24.40
C ASP A 198 26.93 -2.86 -24.05
N ARG A 199 26.30 -3.67 -23.19
CA ARG A 199 26.87 -4.95 -22.70
C ARG A 199 26.88 -6.03 -23.78
N GLY A 200 26.16 -5.81 -24.87
CA GLY A 200 26.10 -6.69 -26.03
C GLY A 200 24.95 -7.71 -25.97
N PRO A 201 24.79 -8.51 -27.04
CA PRO A 201 23.63 -9.38 -27.22
C PRO A 201 23.52 -10.45 -26.13
N GLY A 202 22.31 -10.60 -25.56
CA GLY A 202 22.00 -11.56 -24.48
C GLY A 202 22.50 -11.15 -23.10
N LYS A 203 23.14 -9.97 -22.97
CA LYS A 203 23.61 -9.40 -21.70
C LYS A 203 23.00 -8.04 -21.39
N SER A 204 22.07 -7.58 -22.23
CA SER A 204 21.42 -6.30 -22.08
C SER A 204 20.58 -6.26 -20.80
N VAL A 205 20.61 -5.12 -20.12
CA VAL A 205 19.84 -4.91 -18.89
C VAL A 205 18.33 -5.01 -19.14
N GLY A 206 17.88 -4.68 -20.36
CA GLY A 206 16.49 -4.82 -20.80
C GLY A 206 16.03 -6.26 -21.07
N ASP A 207 16.94 -7.24 -21.16
CA ASP A 207 16.58 -8.65 -21.25
C ASP A 207 16.30 -9.21 -19.84
N LEU A 208 15.02 -9.23 -19.48
CA LEU A 208 14.56 -9.68 -18.18
C LEU A 208 14.42 -11.21 -18.08
N ASP A 209 14.29 -11.91 -19.21
CA ASP A 209 14.02 -13.36 -19.21
C ASP A 209 15.22 -14.15 -18.69
N THR A 210 16.43 -13.71 -19.03
CA THR A 210 17.68 -14.33 -18.57
C THR A 210 17.87 -14.26 -17.06
N ARG A 211 17.48 -13.14 -16.43
CA ARG A 211 17.66 -12.90 -14.99
C ARG A 211 16.47 -13.31 -14.14
N LEU A 212 15.25 -12.99 -14.59
CA LEU A 212 14.02 -13.18 -13.80
C LEU A 212 13.26 -14.44 -14.18
N GLY A 213 13.63 -15.06 -15.31
CA GLY A 213 12.92 -16.19 -15.91
C GLY A 213 11.66 -15.75 -16.64
N LYS A 214 11.14 -16.66 -17.48
CA LYS A 214 9.97 -16.38 -18.34
C LYS A 214 8.71 -16.03 -17.54
N LEU A 215 8.05 -14.94 -17.96
CA LEU A 215 6.80 -14.49 -17.36
C LEU A 215 5.66 -15.48 -17.61
N LYS A 216 4.86 -15.77 -16.58
CA LYS A 216 3.67 -16.64 -16.71
C LYS A 216 2.42 -15.83 -17.01
N VAL A 217 1.76 -16.11 -18.13
CA VAL A 217 0.47 -15.54 -18.52
C VAL A 217 -0.64 -16.56 -18.28
N SER A 218 -1.74 -16.14 -17.64
CA SER A 218 -2.88 -17.02 -17.41
C SER A 218 -3.67 -17.28 -18.69
N ARG A 219 -3.91 -18.54 -19.03
CA ARG A 219 -4.84 -18.93 -20.11
C ARG A 219 -6.31 -18.86 -19.68
N ASN A 220 -6.57 -19.01 -18.40
CA ASN A 220 -7.92 -18.92 -17.82
C ASN A 220 -7.83 -18.28 -16.45
N TYR A 221 -8.11 -16.96 -16.41
CA TYR A 221 -7.96 -16.15 -15.20
C TYR A 221 -8.87 -16.58 -14.05
N ASN A 222 -9.99 -17.25 -14.35
CA ASN A 222 -10.90 -17.75 -13.33
C ASN A 222 -10.36 -18.98 -12.59
N ARG A 223 -9.50 -19.78 -13.25
CA ARG A 223 -8.98 -21.03 -12.70
C ARG A 223 -7.52 -20.93 -12.24
N TYR A 224 -6.70 -20.16 -12.96
CA TYR A 224 -5.27 -20.07 -12.72
C TYR A 224 -4.82 -18.61 -12.67
N LYS A 225 -4.82 -17.99 -11.48
CA LYS A 225 -4.32 -16.62 -11.31
C LYS A 225 -2.81 -16.64 -11.07
N PHE A 226 -2.05 -16.02 -11.96
CA PHE A 226 -0.59 -15.94 -11.88
C PHE A 226 -0.12 -14.51 -11.59
N LYS A 227 -0.53 -13.95 -10.44
CA LYS A 227 0.08 -12.72 -9.95
C LYS A 227 1.46 -13.04 -9.39
N ARG A 228 2.52 -12.48 -9.98
CA ARG A 228 3.91 -12.73 -9.58
C ARG A 228 4.64 -11.44 -9.27
N LEU A 229 5.54 -11.53 -8.29
CA LEU A 229 6.49 -10.48 -7.94
C LEU A 229 7.88 -10.96 -8.36
N TYR A 230 8.60 -10.13 -9.09
CA TYR A 230 10.00 -10.31 -9.44
C TYR A 230 10.80 -9.16 -8.82
N ARG A 231 12.07 -9.43 -8.53
CA ARG A 231 13.03 -8.43 -8.10
C ARG A 231 14.20 -8.43 -9.07
N ASP A 232 14.56 -7.25 -9.53
CA ASP A 232 15.73 -7.04 -10.37
C ASP A 232 16.61 -5.97 -9.69
N ALA A 233 17.89 -6.27 -9.50
CA ALA A 233 18.85 -5.38 -8.85
C ALA A 233 19.68 -4.56 -9.87
N GLU A 234 19.50 -4.84 -11.16
CA GLU A 234 20.27 -4.25 -12.25
C GLU A 234 19.41 -3.35 -13.16
N LEU A 235 18.12 -3.66 -13.31
CA LEU A 235 17.23 -2.87 -14.17
C LEU A 235 16.92 -1.52 -13.53
N ASP A 236 17.35 -0.47 -14.22
CA ASP A 236 17.13 0.91 -13.82
C ASP A 236 16.29 1.67 -14.84
N LEU A 237 15.14 2.19 -14.40
CA LEU A 237 14.17 2.89 -15.24
C LEU A 237 14.28 4.42 -15.05
N HIS A 238 15.48 4.99 -15.18
CA HIS A 238 15.63 6.45 -15.13
C HIS A 238 14.97 7.12 -16.35
N PRO A 239 14.05 8.08 -16.16
CA PRO A 239 13.41 8.78 -17.26
C PRO A 239 14.40 9.74 -17.94
N GLY A 240 14.99 9.31 -19.05
CA GLY A 240 15.72 10.20 -19.95
C GLY A 240 14.76 11.16 -20.70
N PRO A 241 15.18 12.39 -21.04
CA PRO A 241 14.29 13.44 -21.55
C PRO A 241 13.63 13.15 -22.91
N GLN A 242 14.02 12.11 -23.64
CA GLN A 242 13.53 11.87 -25.01
C GLN A 242 13.15 10.43 -25.37
N ARG A 243 13.16 9.47 -24.43
CA ARG A 243 12.90 8.05 -24.77
C ARG A 243 11.79 7.45 -23.91
N SER A 244 10.74 7.00 -24.57
CA SER A 244 9.68 6.19 -23.95
C SER A 244 10.11 4.71 -23.96
N LEU A 245 10.12 4.08 -22.80
CA LEU A 245 10.38 2.64 -22.69
C LEU A 245 9.09 1.85 -22.91
N TYR A 246 9.22 0.66 -23.50
CA TYR A 246 8.14 -0.28 -23.73
C TYR A 246 8.52 -1.63 -23.16
N LEU A 247 7.58 -2.30 -22.51
CA LEU A 247 7.70 -3.69 -22.14
C LEU A 247 7.12 -4.55 -23.27
N VAL A 248 7.87 -5.54 -23.72
CA VAL A 248 7.50 -6.43 -24.84
C VAL A 248 7.37 -7.85 -24.33
N LEU A 249 6.34 -8.55 -24.79
CA LEU A 249 6.13 -9.97 -24.57
C LEU A 249 6.38 -10.69 -25.90
N PHE A 250 7.23 -11.71 -25.90
CA PHE A 250 7.52 -12.53 -27.06
C PHE A 250 6.63 -13.77 -27.11
N GLU A 251 6.40 -14.29 -28.31
CA GLU A 251 5.67 -15.54 -28.48
C GLU A 251 6.52 -16.75 -28.08
N SER A 252 5.96 -17.64 -27.26
CA SER A 252 6.71 -18.80 -26.72
C SER A 252 7.27 -19.79 -27.75
N LYS A 253 6.73 -19.79 -28.98
CA LYS A 253 7.15 -20.70 -30.07
C LYS A 253 8.05 -20.01 -31.10
N HIS A 254 7.96 -18.70 -31.19
CA HIS A 254 8.65 -17.85 -32.16
C HIS A 254 9.20 -16.65 -31.38
N GLU A 255 10.40 -16.84 -30.82
CA GLU A 255 11.03 -15.85 -29.94
C GLU A 255 11.43 -14.55 -30.69
N ASP A 256 11.33 -14.55 -32.02
CA ASP A 256 11.47 -13.41 -32.92
C ASP A 256 10.18 -12.61 -33.14
N VAL A 257 9.03 -13.10 -32.65
CA VAL A 257 7.72 -12.47 -32.86
C VAL A 257 7.20 -11.82 -31.57
N PHE A 258 6.82 -10.55 -31.67
CA PHE A 258 6.15 -9.83 -30.58
C PHE A 258 4.71 -10.32 -30.41
N LEU A 259 4.40 -10.85 -29.24
CA LEU A 259 3.04 -11.22 -28.84
C LEU A 259 2.22 -9.98 -28.45
N ALA A 260 2.81 -9.08 -27.66
CA ALA A 260 2.20 -7.81 -27.25
C ALA A 260 3.28 -6.85 -26.75
N CYS A 261 3.01 -5.54 -26.76
CA CYS A 261 3.85 -4.54 -26.13
C CYS A 261 3.00 -3.51 -25.39
N ALA A 262 3.60 -2.85 -24.39
CA ALA A 262 2.95 -1.82 -23.61
C ALA A 262 3.96 -0.72 -23.26
N LYS A 263 3.58 0.54 -23.49
CA LYS A 263 4.37 1.70 -23.07
C LYS A 263 4.43 1.76 -21.54
N ILE A 264 5.63 1.92 -20.99
CA ILE A 264 5.85 2.16 -19.56
C ILE A 264 5.52 3.63 -19.25
N ARG A 265 4.53 3.86 -18.39
CA ARG A 265 4.07 5.20 -17.99
C ARG A 265 4.46 5.47 -16.54
N TYR A 266 5.18 6.56 -16.30
CA TYR A 266 5.61 6.98 -14.96
C TYR A 266 4.45 7.64 -14.19
N ASP A 267 4.37 7.35 -12.90
CA ASP A 267 3.32 7.85 -12.01
C ASP A 267 3.71 9.26 -11.51
N ARG A 268 2.75 10.19 -11.43
CA ARG A 268 2.95 11.51 -10.81
C ARG A 268 2.00 11.64 -9.61
N PRO A 269 2.48 12.06 -8.42
CA PRO A 269 1.60 12.26 -7.28
C PRO A 269 0.66 13.45 -7.54
N ILE A 270 -0.63 13.26 -7.21
CA ILE A 270 -1.65 14.32 -7.25
C ILE A 270 -1.79 14.86 -5.83
N GLY A 271 -1.35 16.11 -5.61
CA GLY A 271 -1.57 16.81 -4.34
C GLY A 271 -2.88 17.61 -4.40
N ALA A 272 -3.82 17.31 -3.50
CA ALA A 272 -4.98 18.16 -3.26
C ALA A 272 -4.64 19.19 -2.16
N ARG A 273 -4.84 20.48 -2.42
CA ARG A 273 -4.81 21.54 -1.41
C ARG A 273 -6.24 21.89 -1.00
N GLY A 274 -6.54 21.75 0.29
CA GLY A 274 -7.81 22.18 0.88
C GLY A 274 -7.64 23.44 1.74
N ASP A 275 -8.72 24.20 1.88
CA ASP A 275 -8.82 25.42 2.71
C ASP A 275 -8.92 25.10 4.22
N LEU A 276 -8.33 25.94 5.08
CA LEU A 276 -8.14 25.68 6.52
C LEU A 276 -9.45 25.75 7.33
N GLU A 277 -10.33 26.70 7.02
CA GLU A 277 -11.59 26.86 7.75
C GLU A 277 -12.50 25.65 7.55
N THR A 278 -12.57 25.16 6.31
CA THR A 278 -13.30 23.95 5.95
C THR A 278 -12.79 22.73 6.72
N ARG A 279 -11.47 22.62 6.93
CA ARG A 279 -10.87 21.52 7.70
C ARG A 279 -11.25 21.58 9.18
N ILE A 280 -11.29 22.76 9.79
CA ILE A 280 -11.64 22.91 11.20
C ILE A 280 -13.10 22.50 11.45
N VAL A 281 -14.03 22.97 10.62
CA VAL A 281 -15.46 22.61 10.73
C VAL A 281 -15.67 21.11 10.50
N TYR A 282 -14.95 20.53 9.55
CA TYR A 282 -15.00 19.09 9.32
C TYR A 282 -14.45 18.30 10.54
N SER A 283 -13.31 18.72 11.08
CA SER A 283 -12.67 18.06 12.24
C SER A 283 -13.56 18.01 13.48
N SER A 284 -14.31 19.08 13.74
CA SER A 284 -15.21 19.16 14.89
C SER A 284 -16.54 18.42 14.70
N THR A 285 -16.92 18.12 13.46
CA THR A 285 -18.22 17.48 13.14
C THR A 285 -18.13 15.98 12.96
N VAL A 286 -16.98 15.45 12.52
CA VAL A 286 -16.79 14.02 12.30
C VAL A 286 -16.82 13.24 13.61
N ALA A 287 -17.66 12.20 13.64
CA ALA A 287 -17.75 11.24 14.73
C ALA A 287 -16.97 9.95 14.48
N GLY A 288 -16.68 9.64 13.21
CA GLY A 288 -15.78 8.55 12.86
C GLY A 288 -15.96 8.01 11.44
N TYR A 289 -15.13 7.03 11.09
CA TYR A 289 -15.05 6.42 9.77
C TYR A 289 -15.28 4.92 9.92
N LYS A 290 -16.19 4.37 9.11
CA LYS A 290 -16.54 2.95 9.16
C LYS A 290 -16.72 2.37 7.76
N ILE A 291 -16.42 1.10 7.59
CA ILE A 291 -16.83 0.31 6.43
C ILE A 291 -18.08 -0.48 6.82
N HIS A 292 -19.14 -0.34 6.04
CA HIS A 292 -20.38 -1.08 6.24
C HIS A 292 -20.48 -2.31 5.35
N GLU A 293 -21.41 -3.21 5.66
CA GLU A 293 -21.53 -4.50 4.96
C GLU A 293 -21.88 -4.37 3.47
N LEU A 294 -22.80 -3.46 3.13
CA LEU A 294 -23.37 -3.38 1.78
C LEU A 294 -22.88 -2.15 1.02
N PRO A 295 -22.82 -2.21 -0.32
CA PRO A 295 -22.67 -1.02 -1.14
C PRO A 295 -23.85 -0.07 -0.97
N VAL A 296 -23.62 1.21 -1.25
CA VAL A 296 -24.68 2.23 -1.25
C VAL A 296 -25.70 1.88 -2.33
N LYS A 297 -26.98 1.77 -1.98
CA LYS A 297 -28.03 1.56 -2.98
C LYS A 297 -28.18 2.84 -3.82
N PRO A 298 -28.25 2.74 -5.15
CA PRO A 298 -28.54 3.89 -5.99
C PRO A 298 -29.94 4.41 -5.66
N ALA A 299 -30.10 5.74 -5.66
CA ALA A 299 -31.38 6.39 -5.44
C ALA A 299 -32.40 5.89 -6.47
N LYS A 300 -33.55 5.40 -6.00
CA LYS A 300 -34.60 4.83 -6.88
C LYS A 300 -35.42 5.92 -7.59
N SER A 301 -35.40 7.15 -7.10
CA SER A 301 -36.12 8.30 -7.66
C SER A 301 -35.36 9.60 -7.35
N VAL A 302 -35.44 10.55 -8.28
CA VAL A 302 -34.94 11.92 -8.08
C VAL A 302 -35.89 12.62 -7.11
N GLY A 303 -35.40 13.02 -5.93
CA GLY A 303 -36.17 13.85 -4.98
C GLY A 303 -36.57 13.22 -3.64
N GLN A 304 -36.15 11.98 -3.32
CA GLN A 304 -36.27 11.48 -1.94
C GLN A 304 -35.07 11.96 -1.09
N ASN A 305 -35.34 12.74 -0.05
CA ASN A 305 -34.35 13.26 0.93
C ASN A 305 -33.91 12.20 1.95
N GLU A 306 -34.06 10.91 1.67
CA GLU A 306 -33.59 9.86 2.56
C GLU A 306 -32.07 9.70 2.43
N ASN A 307 -31.39 9.65 3.57
CA ASN A 307 -29.96 9.46 3.61
C ASN A 307 -29.60 8.07 3.03
N SER A 308 -29.04 8.07 1.82
CA SER A 308 -28.68 6.85 1.10
C SER A 308 -27.68 5.98 1.86
N CYS A 309 -26.93 6.56 2.80
CA CYS A 309 -25.98 5.84 3.64
C CYS A 309 -26.66 4.87 4.62
N LEU A 310 -27.94 5.08 4.95
CA LEU A 310 -28.71 4.15 5.78
C LEU A 310 -28.96 2.80 5.08
N THR A 311 -28.80 2.73 3.75
CA THR A 311 -29.02 1.49 2.98
C THR A 311 -27.86 0.49 3.08
N THR A 312 -26.75 0.90 3.70
CA THR A 312 -25.48 0.16 3.73
C THR A 312 -25.41 -0.91 4.83
N LYS A 313 -26.47 -1.06 5.64
CA LYS A 313 -26.54 -1.91 6.84
C LYS A 313 -25.56 -1.46 7.95
N PHE A 314 -24.97 -2.40 8.66
CA PHE A 314 -24.15 -2.21 9.85
C PHE A 314 -22.66 -2.19 9.49
N VAL A 315 -21.84 -1.88 10.50
CA VAL A 315 -20.38 -1.97 10.43
C VAL A 315 -19.97 -3.39 10.06
N TYR A 316 -19.08 -3.51 9.10
CA TYR A 316 -18.62 -4.80 8.61
C TYR A 316 -17.77 -5.53 9.65
N ASN A 317 -18.33 -6.58 10.24
CA ASN A 317 -17.70 -7.37 11.30
C ASN A 317 -17.71 -8.88 10.97
N PRO A 318 -16.94 -9.33 9.97
CA PRO A 318 -16.98 -10.73 9.52
C PRO A 318 -16.41 -11.72 10.54
N LEU A 319 -15.69 -11.24 11.56
CA LEU A 319 -15.10 -12.04 12.62
C LEU A 319 -16.01 -12.11 13.86
N ASN A 320 -17.17 -11.46 13.84
CA ASN A 320 -18.10 -11.37 14.97
C ASN A 320 -17.41 -10.93 16.26
N ILE A 321 -16.51 -9.95 16.16
CA ILE A 321 -15.87 -9.33 17.33
C ILE A 321 -16.97 -8.74 18.22
N ASP A 322 -16.94 -9.06 19.51
CA ASP A 322 -17.90 -8.53 20.46
C ASP A 322 -17.66 -7.03 20.67
N LEU A 323 -18.68 -6.23 20.35
CA LEU A 323 -18.62 -4.78 20.42
C LEU A 323 -18.43 -4.26 21.85
N ASN A 324 -18.83 -5.06 22.86
CA ASN A 324 -18.72 -4.67 24.27
C ASN A 324 -17.31 -4.89 24.82
N SER A 325 -16.52 -5.76 24.20
CA SER A 325 -15.15 -6.06 24.61
C SER A 325 -14.10 -5.25 23.83
N MET A 326 -14.54 -4.36 22.93
CA MET A 326 -13.63 -3.56 22.11
C MET A 326 -12.93 -2.49 22.98
N PRO A 327 -11.60 -2.35 22.88
CA PRO A 327 -10.90 -1.27 23.56
C PRO A 327 -11.33 0.11 23.03
N PRO A 328 -11.13 1.20 23.78
CA PRO A 328 -11.37 2.56 23.29
C PRO A 328 -10.60 2.87 22.00
N ASN A 329 -11.09 3.78 21.17
CA ASN A 329 -10.48 4.11 19.87
C ASN A 329 -8.98 4.42 20.01
N GLY A 330 -8.14 3.69 19.26
CA GLY A 330 -6.69 3.87 19.23
C GLY A 330 -5.89 3.13 20.31
N TYR A 331 -6.54 2.50 21.31
CA TYR A 331 -5.85 1.88 22.47
C TYR A 331 -5.61 0.38 22.34
N GLY A 332 -6.41 -0.33 21.55
CA GLY A 332 -6.23 -1.76 21.26
C GLY A 332 -5.33 -1.98 20.06
N THR A 333 -4.96 -3.24 19.77
CA THR A 333 -4.37 -3.63 18.48
C THR A 333 -5.44 -3.80 17.40
N GLN A 334 -5.07 -3.69 16.12
CA GLN A 334 -6.05 -3.59 15.01
C GLN A 334 -7.01 -4.77 14.89
N GLU A 335 -6.57 -5.97 15.27
CA GLU A 335 -7.36 -7.20 15.28
C GLU A 335 -8.42 -7.27 16.39
N GLN A 336 -8.32 -6.41 17.40
CA GLN A 336 -9.32 -6.31 18.48
C GLN A 336 -10.58 -5.54 18.04
N TYR A 337 -10.55 -4.92 16.86
CA TYR A 337 -11.67 -4.15 16.32
C TYR A 337 -12.29 -4.83 15.10
N ALA A 338 -13.60 -4.64 14.93
CA ALA A 338 -14.31 -5.08 13.72
C ALA A 338 -13.57 -4.63 12.45
N VAL A 339 -13.54 -5.47 11.41
CA VAL A 339 -12.78 -5.18 10.18
C VAL A 339 -13.12 -3.79 9.62
N GLY A 340 -14.38 -3.39 9.68
CA GLY A 340 -14.85 -2.10 9.22
C GLY A 340 -14.75 -0.93 10.21
N ASP A 341 -14.28 -1.09 11.45
CA ASP A 341 -14.17 0.03 12.38
C ASP A 341 -12.84 0.78 12.23
N LEU A 342 -12.78 1.74 11.30
CA LEU A 342 -11.55 2.45 10.98
C LEU A 342 -11.17 3.45 12.09
N SER A 343 -12.12 4.20 12.63
CA SER A 343 -11.84 5.11 13.75
C SER A 343 -11.37 4.37 14.99
N GLY A 344 -11.99 3.23 15.33
CA GLY A 344 -11.52 2.40 16.44
C GLY A 344 -10.06 1.98 16.27
N LYS A 345 -9.69 1.58 15.06
CA LYS A 345 -8.34 1.08 14.74
C LYS A 345 -7.27 2.14 14.54
N LEU A 346 -7.60 3.32 14.00
CA LEU A 346 -6.62 4.22 13.40
C LEU A 346 -6.46 5.56 14.13
N LEU A 347 -7.39 5.92 15.02
CA LEU A 347 -7.32 7.20 15.72
C LEU A 347 -6.03 7.29 16.55
N GLY A 348 -5.32 8.42 16.42
CA GLY A 348 -4.08 8.67 17.17
C GLY A 348 -2.89 7.79 16.75
N ARG A 349 -2.98 7.08 15.61
CA ARG A 349 -1.92 6.17 15.13
C ARG A 349 -1.00 6.76 14.07
N ASN A 350 -1.09 8.05 13.81
CA ASN A 350 -0.12 8.77 13.00
C ASN A 350 0.42 9.98 13.78
N ASN A 351 1.51 10.55 13.27
CA ASN A 351 2.15 11.72 13.88
C ASN A 351 1.50 13.05 13.43
N GLU A 352 0.30 13.00 12.87
CA GLU A 352 -0.43 14.20 12.48
C GLU A 352 -1.10 14.82 13.71
N THR A 353 -0.87 16.11 13.91
CA THR A 353 -1.54 16.85 14.98
C THR A 353 -3.02 16.97 14.64
N LEU A 354 -3.87 16.47 15.54
CA LEU A 354 -5.30 16.65 15.47
C LEU A 354 -5.63 18.15 15.54
N LEU A 355 -6.44 18.64 14.61
CA LEU A 355 -6.81 20.06 14.56
C LEU A 355 -7.69 20.47 15.75
N VAL A 356 -8.54 19.56 16.22
CA VAL A 356 -9.46 19.78 17.34
C VAL A 356 -9.22 18.69 18.39
N PRO A 357 -8.86 19.04 19.65
CA PRO A 357 -8.68 18.07 20.72
C PRO A 357 -9.93 17.19 20.91
N GLY A 358 -9.75 15.86 20.92
CA GLY A 358 -10.85 14.90 21.05
C GLY A 358 -11.66 14.64 19.78
N GLY A 359 -11.34 15.32 18.66
CA GLY A 359 -11.91 15.03 17.35
C GLY A 359 -11.68 13.58 16.91
N GLN A 360 -12.60 13.05 16.10
CA GLN A 360 -12.53 11.68 15.55
C GLN A 360 -12.07 11.66 14.08
N GLU A 361 -11.54 12.78 13.60
CA GLU A 361 -11.04 12.95 12.24
C GLU A 361 -9.80 12.06 12.00
N LEU A 362 -9.77 11.37 10.87
CA LEU A 362 -8.60 10.68 10.38
C LEU A 362 -7.93 11.56 9.32
N THR A 363 -6.99 12.40 9.73
CA THR A 363 -6.20 13.26 8.84
C THR A 363 -4.88 12.59 8.48
N GLY A 364 -4.52 12.58 7.20
CA GLY A 364 -3.22 12.09 6.71
C GLY A 364 -3.21 10.63 6.26
N ASP A 365 -2.00 10.06 6.22
CA ASP A 365 -1.79 8.67 5.79
C ASP A 365 -1.89 7.72 6.99
N TYR A 366 -2.65 6.63 6.80
CA TYR A 366 -2.83 5.57 7.79
C TYR A 366 -2.50 4.20 7.22
N TRP A 367 -2.12 3.28 8.10
CA TRP A 367 -1.85 1.90 7.76
C TRP A 367 -2.68 0.94 8.61
N ASP A 368 -3.30 -0.05 7.96
CA ASP A 368 -4.12 -1.10 8.61
C ASP A 368 -3.75 -2.49 8.05
N ALA A 369 -3.22 -3.36 8.90
CA ALA A 369 -2.88 -4.74 8.53
C ALA A 369 -4.12 -5.62 8.33
N PHE A 370 -5.23 -5.25 8.96
CA PHE A 370 -6.46 -6.02 9.10
C PHE A 370 -7.62 -5.42 8.29
N LEU A 371 -7.28 -4.74 7.18
CA LEU A 371 -8.23 -4.19 6.21
C LEU A 371 -8.02 -4.80 4.82
N PRO A 372 -8.38 -6.07 4.61
CA PRO A 372 -8.06 -6.79 3.38
C PRO A 372 -8.81 -6.24 2.16
N LEU A 373 -8.09 -6.05 1.05
CA LEU A 373 -8.68 -5.68 -0.25
C LEU A 373 -9.01 -6.88 -1.14
N GLN A 374 -8.72 -8.10 -0.69
CA GLN A 374 -8.93 -9.35 -1.43
C GLN A 374 -9.31 -10.50 -0.48
N GLY A 375 -9.83 -11.59 -1.04
CA GLY A 375 -10.24 -12.78 -0.28
C GLY A 375 -11.63 -12.67 0.34
N ARG A 376 -12.01 -13.67 1.13
CA ARG A 376 -13.37 -13.82 1.71
C ARG A 376 -13.81 -12.65 2.57
N TYR A 377 -12.85 -11.95 3.17
CA TYR A 377 -13.11 -10.82 4.05
C TYR A 377 -12.89 -9.45 3.40
N SER A 378 -12.70 -9.40 2.08
CA SER A 378 -12.44 -8.16 1.35
C SER A 378 -13.45 -7.05 1.68
N ILE A 379 -12.94 -5.82 1.82
CA ILE A 379 -13.74 -4.60 1.92
C ILE A 379 -14.10 -3.99 0.56
N VAL A 380 -13.58 -4.54 -0.54
CA VAL A 380 -13.93 -4.08 -1.88
C VAL A 380 -15.42 -4.33 -2.14
N HIS A 381 -16.10 -3.36 -2.77
CA HIS A 381 -17.56 -3.32 -3.00
C HIS A 381 -18.43 -3.11 -1.76
N ARG A 382 -17.82 -2.82 -0.61
CA ARG A 382 -18.51 -2.34 0.58
C ARG A 382 -18.56 -0.82 0.57
N SER A 383 -19.27 -0.20 1.50
CA SER A 383 -19.30 1.26 1.58
C SER A 383 -18.43 1.78 2.71
N LEU A 384 -17.57 2.76 2.41
CA LEU A 384 -17.04 3.68 3.41
C LEU A 384 -18.16 4.62 3.83
N VAL A 385 -18.33 4.82 5.13
CA VAL A 385 -19.34 5.65 5.76
C VAL A 385 -18.64 6.54 6.79
N ILE A 386 -18.77 7.85 6.61
CA ILE A 386 -18.33 8.87 7.54
C ILE A 386 -19.54 9.23 8.40
N TYR A 387 -19.35 9.16 9.70
CA TYR A 387 -20.33 9.54 10.70
C TYR A 387 -20.11 10.99 11.11
N LYS A 388 -21.20 11.71 11.37
CA LYS A 388 -21.17 13.03 11.99
C LYS A 388 -21.81 12.99 13.36
N ASN A 389 -21.36 13.86 14.24
CA ASN A 389 -22.02 14.14 15.49
C ASN A 389 -23.19 15.09 15.24
N THR A 390 -24.40 14.63 15.49
CA THR A 390 -25.61 15.44 15.42
C THR A 390 -26.08 15.72 16.84
N GLN A 391 -26.26 17.00 17.17
CA GLN A 391 -26.88 17.43 18.42
C GLN A 391 -28.34 17.76 18.15
N TYR A 392 -29.27 17.03 18.78
CA TYR A 392 -30.69 17.38 18.75
C TYR A 392 -31.04 18.26 19.97
N PRO A 393 -32.06 19.12 19.87
CA PRO A 393 -32.42 20.06 20.93
C PRO A 393 -32.72 19.42 22.30
N GLU A 394 -33.15 18.15 22.31
CA GLU A 394 -33.57 17.43 23.53
C GLU A 394 -32.81 16.11 23.75
N SER A 395 -31.77 15.80 22.98
CA SER A 395 -31.02 14.54 23.09
C SER A 395 -29.53 14.73 23.33
N HIS A 396 -28.87 13.65 23.77
CA HIS A 396 -27.42 13.54 23.74
C HIS A 396 -26.90 13.61 22.30
N LEU A 397 -25.62 13.96 22.16
CA LEU A 397 -24.89 13.89 20.90
C LEU A 397 -25.00 12.46 20.33
N LEU A 398 -25.50 12.32 19.10
CA LEU A 398 -25.63 11.04 18.42
C LEU A 398 -24.76 11.02 17.16
N ALA A 399 -24.01 9.93 17.00
CA ALA A 399 -23.21 9.69 15.80
C ALA A 399 -24.09 9.03 14.73
N GLU A 400 -24.27 9.71 13.60
CA GLU A 400 -25.12 9.23 12.50
C GLU A 400 -24.36 9.16 11.18
N PRO A 401 -24.69 8.19 10.30
CA PRO A 401 -24.14 8.15 8.94
C PRO A 401 -24.38 9.48 8.23
N TRP A 402 -23.35 10.07 7.64
CA TRP A 402 -23.44 11.37 6.98
C TRP A 402 -23.09 11.28 5.50
N ILE A 403 -21.90 10.76 5.19
CA ILE A 403 -21.38 10.66 3.82
C ILE A 403 -20.97 9.23 3.61
N CYS A 404 -21.27 8.67 2.44
CA CYS A 404 -20.87 7.32 2.10
C CYS A 404 -20.51 7.18 0.64
N GLY A 405 -19.62 6.24 0.36
CA GLY A 405 -19.18 5.89 -0.98
C GLY A 405 -18.77 4.43 -1.05
N SER A 406 -18.94 3.81 -2.21
CA SER A 406 -18.51 2.42 -2.40
C SER A 406 -16.99 2.34 -2.57
N VAL A 407 -16.35 1.39 -1.89
CA VAL A 407 -14.93 1.07 -2.04
C VAL A 407 -14.75 0.35 -3.37
N ILE A 408 -14.20 1.05 -4.35
CA ILE A 408 -13.98 0.54 -5.71
C ILE A 408 -12.48 0.49 -5.97
N LEU A 409 -12.04 -0.58 -6.62
CA LEU A 409 -10.66 -0.66 -7.10
C LEU A 409 -10.54 0.14 -8.38
N TYR A 410 -9.56 1.03 -8.44
CA TYR A 410 -9.22 1.77 -9.65
C TYR A 410 -8.03 1.14 -10.37
N GLU A 411 -7.94 1.41 -11.66
CA GLU A 411 -6.78 1.10 -12.47
C GLU A 411 -5.69 2.15 -12.21
N ALA A 412 -4.51 1.69 -11.80
CA ALA A 412 -3.32 2.53 -11.76
C ALA A 412 -2.86 2.82 -13.20
N PRO A 413 -2.22 3.98 -13.47
CA PRO A 413 -1.68 4.92 -12.48
C PRO A 413 -2.42 6.25 -12.33
N ASP A 414 -3.34 6.58 -13.24
CA ASP A 414 -4.04 7.86 -13.22
C ASP A 414 -5.35 7.84 -12.42
N PHE A 415 -5.72 6.67 -11.86
CA PHE A 415 -6.95 6.43 -11.11
C PHE A 415 -8.21 6.91 -11.84
N LYS A 416 -8.17 7.05 -13.17
CA LYS A 416 -9.29 7.60 -13.94
C LYS A 416 -10.39 6.58 -14.18
N HIS A 417 -10.01 5.31 -14.26
CA HIS A 417 -10.93 4.25 -14.64
C HIS A 417 -11.11 3.25 -13.49
N PRO A 418 -12.33 3.06 -12.97
CA PRO A 418 -12.59 1.98 -12.04
C PRO A 418 -12.37 0.64 -12.76
N LYS A 419 -11.76 -0.33 -12.06
CA LYS A 419 -11.66 -1.70 -12.58
C LYS A 419 -13.06 -2.22 -12.89
N LYS A 420 -13.23 -2.84 -14.06
CA LYS A 420 -14.52 -3.40 -14.49
C LYS A 420 -15.06 -4.36 -13.43
N ILE A 421 -16.31 -4.13 -13.02
CA ILE A 421 -17.08 -4.97 -12.10
C ILE A 421 -18.14 -5.68 -12.92
N PHE A 422 -18.24 -6.99 -12.79
CA PHE A 422 -19.34 -7.76 -13.35
C PHE A 422 -20.36 -8.02 -12.25
N THR A 423 -21.56 -7.47 -12.41
CA THR A 423 -22.67 -7.72 -11.48
C THR A 423 -23.54 -8.84 -12.05
N ALA A 424 -23.77 -9.89 -11.27
CA ALA A 424 -24.74 -10.92 -11.59
C ALA A 424 -25.98 -10.74 -10.71
N GLN A 425 -27.17 -10.85 -11.32
CA GLN A 425 -28.44 -10.78 -10.61
C GLN A 425 -29.08 -12.17 -10.58
N ALA A 426 -29.31 -12.70 -9.38
CA ALA A 426 -30.17 -13.85 -9.18
C ALA A 426 -31.60 -13.35 -8.89
N SER A 427 -32.58 -13.81 -9.67
CA SER A 427 -34.00 -13.51 -9.46
C SER A 427 -34.70 -14.80 -9.03
N PHE A 428 -35.23 -14.81 -7.82
CA PHE A 428 -36.07 -15.89 -7.32
C PHE A 428 -37.54 -15.52 -7.59
N ARG A 429 -38.27 -16.40 -8.28
CA ARG A 429 -39.72 -16.26 -8.50
C ARG A 429 -40.43 -17.35 -7.67
N TYR A 430 -41.33 -16.92 -6.78
CA TYR A 430 -42.13 -17.74 -5.86
C TYR A 430 -43.20 -18.57 -6.63
N PRO A 431 -43.80 -19.65 -6.05
CA PRO A 431 -43.98 -19.81 -4.62
C PRO A 431 -42.96 -20.72 -3.92
N THR A 432 -42.26 -20.27 -2.86
CA THR A 432 -41.74 -21.24 -1.90
C THR A 432 -42.93 -21.74 -1.10
N VAL A 433 -43.37 -22.94 -1.45
CA VAL A 433 -44.37 -23.69 -0.70
C VAL A 433 -43.68 -24.19 0.57
N SER A 434 -44.33 -23.90 1.70
CA SER A 434 -43.97 -24.28 3.07
C SER A 434 -43.78 -25.77 3.26
#